data_AF-A0A4R6WMF6-F1
#
_entry.id   AF-A0A4R6WMF6-F1
#
_cell.length_a   1.000
_cell.length_b   1.000
_cell.length_c   1.000
_cell.angle_alpha   90.00
_cell.angle_beta   90.00
_cell.angle_gamma   90.00
#
_symmetry.space_group_name_H-M   'P 1'
#
loop_
_entity.id
_entity.type
_entity.pdbx_description
1 polymer ?
#
loop_
_entity_poly.entity_id
_entity_poly.type
_entity_poly.pdbx_seq_one_letter_code
_entity_poly.pdbx_strand_id
1 'polypeptide(L)'
;MIAELKTKIAKYMPLNDMRLRESVIGVIKSDNNIKTKLALSLNKSYPTIQRYINNNDVMLTTASAMEVLRSELQLTNEELLNN
;
A
#
# COMPACT_ATOMS: atom_id res chain seq x y z
N MET A 1 -1.81 -27.23 3.44
CA MET A 1 -0.62 -26.52 3.95
C MET A 1 0.12 -25.71 2.88
N ILE A 2 0.40 -26.23 1.67
CA ILE A 2 1.09 -25.46 0.61
C ILE A 2 0.23 -24.32 0.02
N ALA A 3 -1.10 -24.50 -0.10
CA ALA A 3 -2.00 -23.50 -0.68
C ALA A 3 -2.10 -22.20 0.16
N GLU A 4 -2.23 -22.31 1.48
CA GLU A 4 -2.29 -21.14 2.38
C GLU A 4 -1.01 -20.30 2.38
N LEU A 5 0.15 -20.95 2.21
CA LEU A 5 1.43 -20.26 2.18
C LEU A 5 1.55 -19.37 0.92
N LYS A 6 1.10 -19.88 -0.23
CA LYS A 6 1.09 -19.13 -1.50
C LYS A 6 0.18 -17.90 -1.43
N THR A 7 -0.99 -18.03 -0.80
CA THR A 7 -1.94 -16.92 -0.63
C THR A 7 -1.39 -15.83 0.31
N LYS A 8 -0.72 -16.22 1.40
CA LYS A 8 -0.06 -15.26 2.30
C LYS A 8 1.09 -14.52 1.62
N ILE A 9 1.87 -15.19 0.76
CA ILE A 9 2.98 -14.56 0.03
C ILE A 9 2.47 -13.55 -1.00
N ALA A 10 1.42 -13.89 -1.76
CA ALA A 10 0.83 -12.99 -2.75
C ALA A 10 0.29 -11.69 -2.14
N LYS A 11 -0.20 -11.75 -0.89
CA LYS A 11 -0.74 -10.60 -0.16
C LYS A 11 0.29 -9.48 0.10
N TYR A 12 1.58 -9.84 0.19
CA TYR A 12 2.69 -8.93 0.46
C TYR A 12 3.64 -8.77 -0.73
N MET A 13 3.34 -9.40 -1.86
CA MET A 13 4.13 -9.25 -3.08
C MET A 13 3.74 -7.93 -3.75
N PRO A 14 4.71 -7.05 -4.07
CA PRO A 14 4.42 -5.82 -4.79
C PRO A 14 3.93 -6.13 -6.21
N LEU A 15 3.03 -5.29 -6.74
CA LEU A 15 2.75 -5.25 -8.17
C LEU A 15 4.03 -4.75 -8.86
N ASN A 16 4.62 -5.57 -9.74
CA ASN A 16 5.89 -5.32 -10.46
C ASN A 16 6.19 -3.83 -10.69
N ASP A 17 7.29 -3.31 -10.13
CA ASP A 17 7.84 -1.94 -10.22
C ASP A 17 6.87 -0.73 -10.22
N MET A 18 5.58 -0.96 -10.02
CA MET A 18 4.53 0.05 -10.04
C MET A 18 4.54 0.83 -8.73
N ARG A 19 4.32 2.13 -8.87
CA ARG A 19 4.38 3.12 -7.80
C ARG A 19 3.05 3.87 -7.74
N LEU A 20 2.73 4.45 -6.58
CA LEU A 20 1.54 5.29 -6.47
C LEU A 20 1.77 6.62 -7.20
N ARG A 21 0.69 7.25 -7.67
CA ARG A 21 0.76 8.62 -8.18
C ARG A 21 1.18 9.58 -7.07
N GLU A 22 1.91 10.63 -7.42
CA GLU A 22 2.38 11.64 -6.45
C GLU A 22 1.21 12.34 -5.73
N SER A 23 0.07 12.55 -6.42
CA SER A 23 -1.15 13.08 -5.81
C SER A 23 -1.68 12.20 -4.68
N VAL A 24 -1.65 10.88 -4.88
CA VAL A 24 -2.07 9.87 -3.89
C VAL A 24 -1.11 9.86 -2.70
N ILE A 25 0.20 9.91 -2.96
CA ILE A 25 1.21 10.03 -1.90
C ILE A 25 1.00 11.29 -1.07
N GLY A 26 0.65 12.41 -1.70
CA GLY A 26 0.33 13.67 -1.02
C GLY A 26 -0.81 13.50 0.00
N VAL A 27 -1.89 12.82 -0.39
CA VAL A 27 -3.04 12.54 0.49
C VAL A 27 -2.63 11.60 1.64
N ILE A 28 -1.89 10.53 1.35
CA ILE A 28 -1.45 9.59 2.39
C ILE A 28 -0.52 10.29 3.39
N LYS A 29 0.32 11.24 2.94
CA LYS A 29 1.22 12.00 3.83
C LYS A 29 0.46 12.88 4.81
N SER A 30 -0.69 13.43 4.45
CA SER A 30 -1.50 14.29 5.34
C SER A 30 -2.46 13.51 6.22
N ASP A 31 -2.81 12.27 5.88
CA ASP A 31 -3.79 11.48 6.62
C ASP A 31 -3.16 10.42 7.55
N ASN A 32 -3.23 10.66 8.87
CA ASN A 32 -2.70 9.73 9.88
C ASN A 32 -3.54 8.44 10.04
N ASN A 33 -4.83 8.46 9.70
CA ASN A 33 -5.69 7.29 9.74
C ASN A 33 -5.29 6.31 8.62
N ILE A 34 -5.05 6.80 7.39
CA ILE A 34 -4.58 5.95 6.28
C ILE A 34 -3.23 5.31 6.63
N LYS A 35 -2.28 6.08 7.18
CA LYS A 35 -0.97 5.55 7.63
C LYS A 35 -1.11 4.44 8.66
N THR A 36 -2.02 4.62 9.63
CA THR A 36 -2.30 3.62 10.66
C THR A 36 -2.88 2.35 10.06
N LYS A 37 -3.85 2.46 9.16
CA LYS A 37 -4.45 1.31 8.46
C LYS A 37 -3.43 0.56 7.60
N LEU A 38 -2.54 1.29 6.91
CA LEU A 38 -1.43 0.70 6.16
C LEU A 38 -0.45 -0.05 7.07
N ALA A 39 -0.11 0.52 8.24
CA ALA A 39 0.76 -0.11 9.22
C ALA A 39 0.20 -1.46 9.71
N LEU A 40 -1.10 -1.47 10.04
CA LEU A 40 -1.80 -2.69 10.46
C LEU A 40 -1.89 -3.72 9.32
N SER A 41 -2.31 -3.29 8.12
CA SER A 41 -2.49 -4.17 6.97
C SER A 41 -1.18 -4.83 6.52
N LEU A 42 -0.08 -4.07 6.51
CA LEU A 42 1.25 -4.54 6.12
C LEU A 42 2.04 -5.19 7.26
N ASN A 43 1.49 -5.19 8.48
CA ASN A 43 2.19 -5.62 9.69
C ASN A 43 3.57 -4.95 9.83
N LYS A 44 3.58 -3.61 9.74
CA LYS A 44 4.79 -2.78 9.83
C LYS A 44 4.63 -1.71 10.90
N SER A 45 5.76 -1.27 11.45
CA SER A 45 5.77 -0.12 12.36
C SER A 45 5.43 1.17 11.61
N TYR A 46 4.85 2.13 12.32
CA TYR A 46 4.53 3.45 11.76
C TYR A 46 5.75 4.16 11.13
N PRO A 47 6.96 4.15 11.73
CA PRO A 47 8.16 4.71 11.08
C PRO A 47 8.52 4.01 9.76
N THR A 48 8.28 2.69 9.66
CA THR A 48 8.51 1.95 8.41
C THR A 48 7.54 2.39 7.32
N ILE A 49 6.25 2.56 7.66
CA ILE A 49 5.25 3.08 6.73
C ILE A 49 5.58 4.51 6.30
N GLN A 50 5.99 5.37 7.23
CA GLN A 50 6.40 6.73 6.90
C GLN A 50 7.57 6.74 5.91
N ARG A 51 8.56 5.85 6.08
CA ARG A 51 9.65 5.68 5.12
C ARG A 51 9.15 5.22 3.76
N TYR A 52 8.24 4.25 3.72
CA TYR A 52 7.64 3.78 2.47
C TYR A 52 6.91 4.89 1.73
N ILE A 53 6.12 5.71 2.42
CA ILE A 53 5.41 6.84 1.84
C ILE A 53 6.37 7.92 1.34
N ASN A 54 7.43 8.21 2.09
CA ASN A 54 8.42 9.21 1.69
C ASN A 54 9.18 8.81 0.43
N ASN A 55 9.42 7.50 0.24
CA ASN A 55 10.17 6.95 -0.89
C ASN A 55 9.26 6.43 -2.02
N ASN A 56 7.94 6.60 -1.91
CA ASN A 56 6.95 5.97 -2.79
C ASN A 56 7.25 4.47 -3.02
N ASP A 57 7.43 3.72 -1.93
CA ASP A 57 7.93 2.34 -1.97
C ASP A 57 6.93 1.36 -2.62
N VAL A 58 7.41 0.34 -3.37
CA VAL A 58 6.56 -0.70 -3.98
C VAL A 58 5.76 -1.49 -2.94
N MET A 59 6.18 -1.48 -1.69
CA MET A 59 5.41 -2.10 -0.60
C MET A 59 4.00 -1.47 -0.45
N LEU A 60 3.80 -0.24 -0.94
CA LEU A 60 2.51 0.44 -0.99
C LEU A 60 1.61 -0.01 -2.14
N THR A 61 2.15 -0.76 -3.11
CA THR A 61 1.38 -1.34 -4.24
C THR A 61 1.15 -2.84 -4.07
N THR A 62 1.41 -3.39 -2.88
CA THR A 62 1.01 -4.76 -2.52
C THR A 62 -0.52 -4.87 -2.47
N ALA A 63 -1.06 -6.08 -2.67
CA ALA A 63 -2.50 -6.31 -2.63
C ALA A 63 -3.14 -5.79 -1.32
N SER A 64 -2.47 -5.98 -0.18
CA SER A 64 -2.89 -5.49 1.14
C SER A 64 -2.98 -3.97 1.21
N ALA A 65 -1.98 -3.27 0.67
CA ALA A 65 -1.95 -1.82 0.67
C ALA A 65 -3.00 -1.26 -0.28
N MET A 66 -3.11 -1.84 -1.48
CA MET A 66 -4.10 -1.44 -2.48
C MET A 66 -5.55 -1.64 -2.00
N GLU A 67 -5.82 -2.67 -1.21
CA GLU A 67 -7.13 -2.84 -0.57
C GLU A 67 -7.45 -1.69 0.39
N VAL A 68 -6.52 -1.31 1.26
CA VAL A 68 -6.68 -0.16 2.17
C VAL A 68 -6.89 1.12 1.36
N LEU A 69 -6.04 1.39 0.37
CA LEU A 69 -6.09 2.64 -0.38
C LEU A 69 -7.39 2.78 -1.18
N ARG A 70 -7.89 1.71 -1.80
CA ARG A 70 -9.19 1.73 -2.48
C ARG A 70 -10.34 2.00 -1.51
N SER A 71 -10.30 1.37 -0.33
CA SER A 71 -11.33 1.56 0.69
C SER A 71 -11.35 3.00 1.23
N GLU A 72 -10.18 3.56 1.53
CA GLU A 72 -10.09 4.89 2.14
C GLU A 72 -10.27 6.03 1.13
N LEU A 73 -9.78 5.86 -0.09
CA LEU A 73 -9.78 6.93 -1.10
C LEU A 73 -10.93 6.81 -2.11
N GLN A 74 -11.63 5.68 -2.15
CA GLN A 74 -12.70 5.39 -3.12
C GLN A 74 -12.22 5.53 -4.58
N LEU A 75 -10.95 5.19 -4.83
CA LEU A 75 -10.31 5.24 -6.14
C LEU A 75 -10.09 3.83 -6.71
N THR A 76 -10.01 3.74 -8.03
CA THR A 76 -9.62 2.52 -8.76
C THR A 76 -8.11 2.34 -8.80
N ASN A 77 -7.64 1.15 -9.19
CA ASN A 77 -6.19 0.90 -9.35
C ASN A 77 -5.54 1.83 -10.38
N GLU A 78 -6.24 2.14 -11.48
CA GLU A 78 -5.73 3.03 -12.54
C GLU A 78 -5.53 4.47 -12.02
N GLU A 79 -6.40 4.92 -11.12
CA GLU A 79 -6.30 6.23 -10.48
C GLU A 79 -5.24 6.27 -9.37
N LEU A 80 -4.99 5.13 -8.71
CA LEU A 80 -3.99 5.01 -7.65
C LEU A 80 -2.57 4.89 -8.19
N LEU A 81 -2.39 4.12 -9.27
CA LEU A 81 -1.09 3.74 -9.80
C LEU A 81 -0.60 4.74 -10.86
N ASN A 82 0.71 4.93 -10.88
CA ASN A 82 1.38 5.59 -11.99
C ASN A 82 1.62 4.53 -13.08
N ASN A 83 0.99 4.70 -14.25
CA ASN A 83 1.20 3.86 -15.43
C ASN A 83 2.45 4.29 -16.20
#